data_AF-A0A4Q1JZ51-F1
#
_entry.id   AF-A0A4Q1JZ51-F1
#
_cell.length_a   1.000
_cell.length_b   1.000
_cell.length_c   1.000
_cell.angle_alpha   90.00
_cell.angle_beta   90.00
_cell.angle_gamma   90.00
#
_symmetry.space_group_name_H-M   'P 1'
#
loop_
_entity.id
_entity.type
_entity.pdbx_description
1 polymer ?
#
loop_
_entity_poly.entity_id
_entity_poly.type
_entity_poly.pdbx_seq_one_letter_code
_entity_poly.pdbx_strand_id
1 'polypeptide(L)'
;MDYIVIHYQYWGWDRVNEVHTIRPRGDGEYGDQWVQEGETRPAIPRPVGAPAVRRLISAVQARPVTRESAVQTLAKKTTAERIMARWRPWRSSPPEPCGDEQKRALVSAKLQSDGVERLVRSRLEGPWTFRWTDDYPTLTIDIRLSDGRRWLLHSASQLERMLPWSYLRGDEKNIDEIAAAPVTWSVELADAIAGLLPVGERTRDRFSDAWLINQLAQEVHLQHMDACFPSQKKPPPSGSGVSAVQ
;
A
#
# COMPACT_ATOMS: atom_id res chain seq x y z
N MET A 1 -17.89 18.49 19.91
CA MET A 1 -16.90 19.16 19.04
C MET A 1 -16.32 18.12 18.12
N ASP A 2 -16.19 18.43 16.83
CA ASP A 2 -15.57 17.51 15.87
C ASP A 2 -14.08 17.34 16.21
N TYR A 3 -13.61 16.10 16.23
CA TYR A 3 -12.28 15.76 16.67
C TYR A 3 -11.81 14.49 15.97
N ILE A 4 -10.63 14.53 15.37
CA ILE A 4 -9.99 13.37 14.73
C ILE A 4 -8.61 13.20 15.35
N VAL A 5 -8.32 12.00 15.86
CA VAL A 5 -6.98 11.60 16.29
C VAL A 5 -6.48 10.54 15.35
N ILE A 6 -5.28 10.75 14.82
CA ILE A 6 -4.55 9.71 14.08
C ILE A 6 -3.33 9.37 14.91
N HIS A 7 -3.24 8.12 15.35
CA HIS A 7 -2.08 7.61 16.04
C HIS A 7 -1.41 6.57 15.14
N TYR A 8 -0.20 6.88 14.69
CA TYR A 8 0.63 5.98 13.91
C TYR A 8 1.83 5.54 14.72
N GLN A 9 2.07 4.23 14.71
CA GLN A 9 3.24 3.60 15.27
C GLN A 9 3.88 2.74 14.19
N TYR A 10 5.21 2.71 14.17
CA TYR A 10 5.96 1.78 13.35
C TYR A 10 7.17 1.30 14.14
N TRP A 11 7.37 -0.02 14.07
CA TRP A 11 8.49 -0.72 14.68
C TRP A 11 9.19 -1.55 13.61
N GLY A 12 10.50 -1.41 13.52
CA GLY A 12 11.35 -2.10 12.56
C GLY A 12 12.82 -1.76 12.78
N TRP A 13 13.55 -1.55 11.69
CA TRP A 13 14.91 -0.99 11.72
C TRP A 13 14.99 0.45 12.28
N ASP A 14 13.83 1.10 12.42
CA ASP A 14 13.67 2.39 13.08
C ASP A 14 12.34 2.39 13.86
N ARG A 15 12.08 3.44 14.63
CA ARG A 15 10.85 3.61 15.41
C ARG A 15 10.21 4.95 15.07
N VAL A 16 8.90 4.91 14.91
CA VAL A 16 8.08 6.11 14.68
C VAL A 16 6.87 6.02 15.58
N ASN A 17 6.53 7.14 16.19
CA ASN A 17 5.33 7.31 16.98
C ASN A 17 4.83 8.73 16.72
N GLU A 18 3.84 8.86 15.85
CA GLU A 18 3.27 10.11 15.39
C GLU A 18 1.80 10.20 15.85
N VAL A 19 1.45 11.31 16.48
CA VAL A 19 0.07 11.61 16.89
C VAL A 19 -0.36 12.90 16.22
N HIS A 20 -1.40 12.84 15.38
CA HIS A 20 -2.07 13.99 14.80
C HIS A 20 -3.41 14.21 15.48
N THR A 21 -3.67 15.45 15.88
CA THR A 21 -4.89 15.88 16.56
C THR A 21 -5.52 16.99 15.73
N ILE A 22 -6.60 16.66 15.03
CA ILE A 22 -7.27 17.57 14.10
C ILE A 22 -8.57 18.09 14.75
N ARG A 23 -8.68 19.42 14.85
CA ARG A 23 -9.79 20.13 15.53
C ARG A 23 -10.25 21.36 14.73
N PRO A 24 -11.54 21.74 14.77
CA PRO A 24 -12.00 23.00 14.24
C PRO A 24 -11.26 24.20 14.85
N ARG A 25 -10.91 25.20 14.02
CA ARG A 25 -10.22 26.45 14.43
C ARG A 25 -11.16 27.65 14.62
N GLY A 26 -12.44 27.50 14.33
CA GLY A 26 -13.46 28.55 14.48
C GLY A 26 -13.64 29.45 13.25
N ASP A 27 -12.74 29.38 12.28
CA ASP A 27 -12.78 30.06 10.97
C ASP A 27 -13.39 29.18 9.86
N GLY A 28 -13.97 28.03 10.23
CA GLY A 28 -14.45 27.01 9.30
C GLY A 28 -13.39 26.03 8.82
N GLU A 29 -12.12 26.22 9.20
CA GLU A 29 -11.02 25.32 8.91
C GLU A 29 -10.66 24.45 10.13
N TYR A 30 -9.78 23.47 9.89
CA TYR A 30 -9.25 22.59 10.93
C TYR A 30 -7.77 22.87 11.17
N GLY A 31 -7.31 22.57 12.39
CA GLY A 31 -5.92 22.65 12.81
C GLY A 31 -5.42 21.27 13.18
N ASP A 32 -4.29 20.85 12.60
CA ASP A 32 -3.54 19.66 13.00
C ASP A 32 -2.48 20.02 14.04
N GLN A 33 -2.62 19.48 15.26
CA GLN A 33 -1.58 19.43 16.27
C GLN A 33 -0.84 18.09 16.17
N TRP A 34 0.41 18.14 15.75
CA TRP A 34 1.25 16.96 15.54
C TRP A 34 2.33 16.84 16.62
N VAL A 35 2.53 15.62 17.10
CA VAL A 35 3.58 15.26 18.06
C VAL A 35 4.26 13.98 17.58
N GLN A 36 5.59 13.99 17.53
CA GLN A 36 6.41 12.80 17.29
C GLN A 36 7.29 12.52 18.50
N GLU A 37 7.37 11.27 18.93
CA GLU A 37 8.26 10.86 20.03
C GLU A 37 9.72 11.21 19.71
N GLY A 38 10.40 11.90 20.64
CA GLY A 38 11.78 12.40 20.46
C GLY A 38 11.88 13.81 19.88
N GLU A 39 10.82 14.36 19.29
CA GLU A 39 10.74 15.76 18.87
C GLU A 39 9.73 16.53 19.73
N THR A 40 10.22 17.09 20.85
CA THR A 40 9.42 18.04 21.66
C THR A 40 9.41 19.42 21.00
N ARG A 41 8.93 19.50 19.76
CA ARG A 41 8.63 20.81 19.15
C ARG A 41 7.23 21.23 19.58
N PRO A 42 7.00 22.52 19.87
CA PRO A 42 5.63 22.99 20.11
C PRO A 42 4.79 22.64 18.87
N ALA A 43 3.67 21.94 19.09
CA ALA A 43 2.75 21.58 18.02
C ALA A 43 2.17 22.88 17.42
N ILE A 44 2.75 23.37 16.33
CA ILE A 44 2.22 24.52 15.61
C ILE A 44 1.00 24.03 14.82
N PRO A 45 -0.22 24.51 15.12
CA PRO A 45 -1.42 24.04 14.42
C PRO A 45 -1.34 24.34 12.92
N ARG A 46 -1.22 23.29 12.12
CA ARG A 46 -1.20 23.41 10.65
C ARG A 46 -2.62 23.45 10.10
N PRO A 47 -2.93 24.30 9.12
CA PRO A 47 -4.26 24.33 8.51
C PRO A 47 -4.54 23.01 7.79
N VAL A 48 -5.69 22.42 8.10
CA VAL A 48 -6.26 21.26 7.42
C VAL A 48 -7.56 21.73 6.79
N GLY A 49 -7.64 21.61 5.46
CA GLY A 49 -8.80 22.06 4.70
C GLY A 49 -10.06 21.34 5.13
N ALA A 50 -11.15 22.08 5.38
CA ALA A 50 -12.48 21.50 5.61
C ALA A 50 -12.91 20.47 4.53
N PRO A 51 -12.57 20.62 3.23
CA PRO A 51 -12.83 19.57 2.24
C PRO A 51 -12.17 18.22 2.54
N ALA A 52 -10.96 18.21 3.11
CA ALA A 52 -10.25 16.97 3.45
C ALA A 52 -10.94 16.22 4.59
N VAL A 53 -11.36 16.94 5.64
CA VAL A 53 -12.14 16.37 6.75
C VAL A 53 -13.47 15.81 6.23
N ARG A 54 -14.22 16.57 5.41
CA ARG A 54 -15.47 16.08 4.81
C ARG A 54 -15.26 14.82 3.96
N ARG A 55 -14.15 14.74 3.22
CA ARG A 55 -13.81 13.56 2.43
C ARG A 55 -13.57 12.34 3.32
N LEU A 56 -12.87 12.49 4.45
CA LEU A 56 -12.71 11.40 5.42
C LEU A 56 -14.07 10.95 5.96
N ILE A 57 -14.88 11.89 6.47
CA ILE A 57 -16.19 11.56 7.05
C ILE A 57 -17.08 10.84 6.03
N SER A 58 -17.11 11.30 4.77
CA SER A 58 -17.84 10.64 3.70
C SER A 58 -17.31 9.24 3.39
N ALA A 59 -15.98 9.04 3.39
CA ALA A 59 -15.38 7.73 3.11
C ALA A 59 -15.65 6.72 4.23
N VAL A 60 -15.67 7.17 5.49
CA VAL A 60 -15.99 6.35 6.66
C VAL A 60 -17.47 5.95 6.71
N GLN A 61 -18.35 6.80 6.18
CA GLN A 61 -19.78 6.53 6.06
C GLN A 61 -20.13 5.65 4.85
N ALA A 62 -19.21 5.50 3.90
CA ALA A 62 -19.42 4.69 2.72
C ALA A 62 -19.58 3.21 3.10
N ARG A 63 -20.23 2.45 2.21
CA ARG A 63 -20.35 1.01 2.39
C ARG A 63 -18.95 0.38 2.35
N PRO A 64 -18.68 -0.64 3.20
CA PRO A 64 -17.45 -1.42 3.11
C PRO A 64 -17.30 -1.98 1.69
N VAL A 65 -16.06 -1.96 1.19
CA VAL A 65 -15.76 -2.50 -0.13
C VAL A 65 -14.94 -3.78 0.00
N THR A 66 -15.10 -4.65 -1.00
CA THR A 66 -14.40 -5.92 -1.09
C THR A 66 -12.96 -5.73 -1.56
N ARG A 67 -12.11 -6.71 -1.27
CA ARG A 67 -10.74 -6.77 -1.79
C ARG A 67 -10.71 -6.69 -3.32
N GLU A 68 -11.62 -7.39 -4.00
CA GLU A 68 -11.76 -7.34 -5.46
C GLU A 68 -11.97 -5.92 -5.99
N SER A 69 -12.85 -5.15 -5.33
CA SER A 69 -13.09 -3.75 -5.71
C SER A 69 -11.83 -2.91 -5.52
N ALA A 70 -11.05 -3.17 -4.47
CA ALA A 70 -9.78 -2.48 -4.22
C ALA A 70 -8.72 -2.81 -5.28
N VAL A 71 -8.60 -4.07 -5.69
CA VAL A 71 -7.73 -4.50 -6.80
C VAL A 71 -8.07 -3.70 -8.06
N GLN A 72 -9.34 -3.66 -8.43
CA GLN A 72 -9.78 -2.93 -9.62
C GLN A 72 -9.50 -1.42 -9.52
N THR A 73 -9.77 -0.80 -8.37
CA THR A 73 -9.48 0.62 -8.14
C THR A 73 -7.98 0.91 -8.22
N LEU A 74 -7.14 0.08 -7.61
CA LEU A 74 -5.69 0.26 -7.63
C LEU A 74 -5.10 -0.01 -9.02
N ALA A 75 -5.59 -1.01 -9.73
CA ALA A 75 -5.18 -1.29 -11.11
C ALA A 75 -5.52 -0.12 -12.04
N LYS A 76 -6.71 0.47 -11.91
CA LYS A 76 -7.09 1.68 -12.67
C LYS A 76 -6.20 2.89 -12.37
N LYS A 77 -5.77 3.05 -11.12
CA LYS A 77 -4.87 4.14 -10.72
C LYS A 77 -3.42 3.86 -11.14
N THR A 78 -3.03 2.60 -11.24
CA THR A 78 -1.67 2.14 -11.51
C THR A 78 -1.54 1.75 -12.96
N THR A 79 -1.30 2.68 -13.87
CA THR A 79 -1.22 2.33 -15.29
C THR A 79 0.13 1.67 -15.66
N ALA A 80 0.16 0.95 -16.79
CA ALA A 80 1.38 0.36 -17.33
C ALA A 80 2.46 1.42 -17.57
N GLU A 81 2.09 2.61 -18.04
CA GLU A 81 3.01 3.73 -18.25
C GLU A 81 3.67 4.18 -16.94
N ARG A 82 2.88 4.27 -15.85
CA ARG A 82 3.40 4.64 -14.53
C ARG A 82 4.41 3.61 -14.02
N ILE A 83 4.13 2.32 -14.21
CA ILE A 83 5.05 1.22 -13.84
C ILE A 83 6.33 1.31 -14.69
N MET A 84 6.19 1.41 -16.01
CA MET A 84 7.32 1.50 -16.95
C MET A 84 8.19 2.74 -16.74
N ALA A 85 7.63 3.85 -16.27
CA ALA A 85 8.39 5.05 -15.93
C ALA A 85 9.34 4.82 -14.75
N ARG A 86 8.97 3.94 -13.81
CA ARG A 86 9.79 3.56 -12.64
C ARG A 86 10.66 2.33 -12.88
N TRP A 87 10.30 1.49 -13.83
CA TRP A 87 11.04 0.28 -14.16
C TRP A 87 12.47 0.58 -14.63
N ARG A 88 13.43 -0.19 -14.13
CA ARG A 88 14.82 -0.18 -14.56
C ARG A 88 15.30 -1.63 -14.69
N PRO A 89 16.09 -1.97 -15.71
CA PRO A 89 16.70 -3.29 -15.79
C PRO A 89 17.66 -3.44 -14.62
N TRP A 90 17.50 -4.50 -13.83
CA TRP A 90 18.53 -4.86 -12.85
C TRP A 90 19.74 -5.44 -13.55
N ARG A 91 20.90 -5.13 -12.97
CA ARG A 91 22.15 -5.78 -13.32
C ARG A 91 22.28 -7.00 -12.42
N SER A 92 22.22 -8.18 -13.02
CA SER A 92 22.49 -9.42 -12.33
C SER A 92 23.98 -9.77 -12.42
N SER A 93 24.43 -10.61 -11.48
CA SER A 93 25.71 -11.32 -11.60
C SER A 93 25.43 -12.82 -11.41
N PRO A 94 25.70 -13.68 -12.41
CA PRO A 94 26.25 -13.35 -13.73
C PRO A 94 25.28 -12.52 -14.59
N PRO A 95 25.78 -11.80 -15.62
CA PRO A 95 24.94 -11.02 -16.52
C PRO A 95 23.85 -11.88 -17.18
N GLU A 96 22.62 -11.36 -17.22
CA GLU A 96 21.52 -12.04 -17.92
C GLU A 96 21.77 -12.09 -19.44
N PRO A 97 21.37 -13.17 -20.13
CA PRO A 97 21.47 -13.28 -21.59
C PRO A 97 20.68 -12.21 -22.36
N CYS A 98 19.56 -11.74 -21.80
CA CYS A 98 18.75 -10.69 -22.41
C CYS A 98 19.43 -9.32 -22.36
N GLY A 99 19.40 -8.60 -23.48
CA GLY A 99 19.71 -7.15 -23.50
C GLY A 99 18.57 -6.30 -22.90
N ASP A 100 18.87 -5.06 -22.53
CA ASP A 100 17.91 -4.15 -21.87
C ASP A 100 16.64 -3.88 -22.70
N GLU A 101 16.77 -3.79 -24.02
CA GLU A 101 15.63 -3.61 -24.92
C GLU A 101 14.68 -4.82 -24.90
N GLN A 102 15.24 -6.03 -24.92
CA GLN A 102 14.47 -7.27 -24.84
C GLN A 102 13.75 -7.38 -23.48
N LYS A 103 14.43 -7.04 -22.38
CA LYS A 103 13.81 -6.99 -21.05
C LYS A 103 12.65 -6.00 -21.01
N ARG A 104 12.84 -4.80 -21.60
CA ARG A 104 11.80 -3.78 -21.68
C ARG A 104 10.59 -4.26 -22.48
N ALA A 105 10.81 -4.92 -23.61
CA ALA A 105 9.74 -5.48 -24.44
C ALA A 105 8.94 -6.57 -23.71
N LEU A 106 9.62 -7.49 -23.01
CA LEU A 106 8.97 -8.55 -22.23
C LEU A 106 8.12 -7.97 -21.09
N VAL A 107 8.67 -7.01 -20.33
CA VAL A 107 7.92 -6.32 -19.26
C VAL A 107 6.72 -5.57 -19.83
N SER A 108 6.90 -4.85 -20.93
CA SER A 108 5.82 -4.11 -21.59
C SER A 108 4.70 -5.05 -22.05
N ALA A 109 5.04 -6.22 -22.56
CA ALA A 109 4.08 -7.25 -22.97
C ALA A 109 3.29 -7.81 -21.78
N LYS A 110 3.93 -8.03 -20.62
CA LYS A 110 3.23 -8.48 -19.42
C LYS A 110 2.33 -7.43 -18.77
N LEU A 111 2.57 -6.15 -19.03
CA LEU A 111 1.69 -5.07 -18.56
C LEU A 111 0.51 -4.80 -19.48
N GLN A 112 0.42 -5.47 -20.65
CA GLN A 112 -0.73 -5.36 -21.54
C GLN A 112 -1.97 -6.06 -20.98
N SER A 113 -3.14 -5.70 -21.54
CA SER A 113 -4.44 -6.30 -21.20
C SER A 113 -4.74 -6.23 -19.70
N ASP A 114 -4.89 -7.38 -19.03
CA ASP A 114 -5.19 -7.52 -17.59
C ASP A 114 -3.92 -7.58 -16.71
N GLY A 115 -2.73 -7.43 -17.30
CA GLY A 115 -1.46 -7.68 -16.64
C GLY A 115 -1.22 -6.83 -15.39
N VAL A 116 -1.57 -5.54 -15.46
CA VAL A 116 -1.54 -4.63 -14.31
C VAL A 116 -2.45 -5.12 -13.18
N GLU A 117 -3.69 -5.52 -13.51
CA GLU A 117 -4.64 -6.00 -12.52
C GLU A 117 -4.13 -7.28 -11.85
N ARG A 118 -3.59 -8.22 -12.64
CA ARG A 118 -2.99 -9.45 -12.10
C ARG A 118 -1.82 -9.18 -11.17
N LEU A 119 -0.98 -8.18 -11.47
CA LEU A 119 0.11 -7.76 -10.59
C LEU A 119 -0.41 -7.17 -9.28
N VAL A 120 -1.37 -6.24 -9.35
CA VAL A 120 -2.02 -5.67 -8.15
C VAL A 120 -2.68 -6.76 -7.31
N ARG A 121 -3.38 -7.70 -7.96
CA ARG A 121 -4.03 -8.83 -7.32
C ARG A 121 -3.02 -9.74 -6.62
N SER A 122 -1.96 -10.15 -7.32
CA SER A 122 -0.84 -10.93 -6.77
C SER A 122 -0.29 -10.27 -5.51
N ARG A 123 -0.15 -8.94 -5.53
CA ARG A 123 0.36 -8.18 -4.39
C ARG A 123 -0.57 -8.18 -3.18
N LEU A 124 -1.89 -8.13 -3.38
CA LEU A 124 -2.88 -8.08 -2.29
C LEU A 124 -3.36 -9.46 -1.81
N GLU A 125 -3.23 -10.49 -2.64
CA GLU A 125 -3.79 -11.84 -2.41
C GLU A 125 -2.73 -12.94 -2.36
N GLY A 126 -1.53 -12.69 -2.90
CA GLY A 126 -0.54 -13.72 -3.14
C GLY A 126 0.12 -14.24 -1.86
N PRO A 127 0.62 -15.50 -1.89
CA PRO A 127 1.41 -16.08 -0.80
C PRO A 127 2.72 -15.32 -0.56
N TRP A 128 3.16 -14.57 -1.57
CA TRP A 128 4.31 -13.66 -1.55
C TRP A 128 3.88 -12.20 -1.40
N THR A 129 2.79 -11.90 -0.67
CA THR A 129 2.71 -10.60 0.01
C THR A 129 4.00 -10.50 0.83
N PHE A 130 5.06 -9.92 0.26
CA PHE A 130 6.36 -9.74 0.92
C PHE A 130 6.06 -8.93 2.17
N ARG A 131 5.88 -9.66 3.28
CA ARG A 131 5.78 -9.08 4.60
C ARG A 131 7.21 -8.95 5.04
N TRP A 132 7.68 -7.72 5.09
CA TRP A 132 8.99 -7.46 5.65
C TRP A 132 8.96 -7.94 7.10
N THR A 133 9.95 -8.76 7.46
CA THR A 133 10.06 -9.32 8.82
C THR A 133 10.28 -8.25 9.88
N ASP A 134 10.61 -7.03 9.46
CA ASP A 134 10.92 -5.90 10.33
C ASP A 134 10.05 -4.66 9.98
N ASP A 135 8.82 -4.86 9.52
CA ASP A 135 7.87 -3.77 9.24
C ASP A 135 6.56 -3.97 10.00
N TYR A 136 6.42 -3.37 11.19
CA TYR A 136 5.22 -3.53 12.02
C TYR A 136 4.50 -2.20 12.16
N PRO A 137 3.80 -1.72 11.10
CA PRO A 137 3.03 -0.49 11.18
C PRO A 137 1.73 -0.76 11.95
N THR A 138 1.27 0.22 12.68
CA THR A 138 -0.06 0.24 13.31
C THR A 138 -0.59 1.66 13.20
N LEU A 139 -1.82 1.81 12.72
CA LEU A 139 -2.48 3.09 12.60
C LEU A 139 -3.89 2.99 13.16
N THR A 140 -4.20 3.85 14.13
CA THR A 140 -5.52 3.97 14.74
C THR A 140 -6.07 5.37 14.48
N ILE A 141 -7.35 5.46 14.12
CA ILE A 141 -8.05 6.74 13.93
C ILE A 141 -9.32 6.77 14.77
N ASP A 142 -9.39 7.69 15.74
CA ASP A 142 -10.62 7.98 16.49
C ASP A 142 -11.26 9.25 15.93
N ILE A 143 -12.46 9.10 15.38
CA ILE A 143 -13.25 10.19 14.80
C ILE A 143 -14.45 10.40 15.70
N ARG A 144 -14.58 11.59 16.27
CA ARG A 144 -15.73 12.00 17.09
C ARG A 144 -16.35 13.24 16.49
N LEU A 145 -17.65 13.19 16.20
CA LEU A 145 -18.39 14.33 15.68
C LEU A 145 -19.20 15.00 16.80
N SER A 146 -19.52 16.27 16.58
CA SER A 146 -20.35 17.10 17.46
C SER A 146 -21.77 16.56 17.65
N ASP A 147 -22.28 15.79 16.70
CA ASP A 147 -23.58 15.11 16.78
C ASP A 147 -23.55 13.78 17.57
N GLY A 148 -22.43 13.47 18.21
CA GLY A 148 -22.24 12.27 19.03
C GLY A 148 -21.78 11.04 18.24
N ARG A 149 -21.77 11.07 16.89
CA ARG A 149 -21.30 9.92 16.12
C ARG A 149 -19.79 9.72 16.32
N ARG A 150 -19.41 8.46 16.53
CA ARG A 150 -18.02 8.04 16.68
C ARG A 150 -17.66 6.88 15.76
N TRP A 151 -16.46 6.94 15.21
CA TRP A 151 -15.83 5.83 14.48
C TRP A 151 -14.42 5.60 15.00
N LEU A 152 -14.06 4.33 15.13
CA LEU A 152 -12.70 3.88 15.35
C LEU A 152 -12.27 3.08 14.12
N LEU A 153 -11.14 3.46 13.53
CA LEU A 153 -10.51 2.76 12.41
C LEU A 153 -9.16 2.23 12.88
N HIS A 154 -8.79 1.06 12.37
CA HIS A 154 -7.49 0.46 12.68
C HIS A 154 -6.94 -0.32 11.49
N SER A 155 -5.64 -0.23 11.28
CA SER A 155 -4.90 -1.14 10.43
C SER A 155 -3.51 -1.38 10.98
N ALA A 156 -3.10 -2.65 10.97
CA ALA A 156 -1.73 -3.09 11.20
C ALA A 156 -1.10 -3.71 9.95
N SER A 157 -1.67 -3.40 8.77
CA SER A 157 -1.26 -4.02 7.51
C SER A 157 0.00 -3.37 6.93
N GLN A 158 0.92 -4.21 6.47
CA GLN A 158 2.08 -3.81 5.66
C GLN A 158 1.73 -3.62 4.17
N LEU A 159 0.50 -3.96 3.76
CA LEU A 159 0.08 -3.79 2.38
C LEU A 159 -0.08 -2.31 2.03
N GLU A 160 -0.14 -2.05 0.73
CA GLU A 160 -0.37 -0.73 0.17
C GLU A 160 -1.56 -0.05 0.84
N ARG A 161 -1.38 1.23 1.20
CA ARG A 161 -2.46 2.06 1.79
C ARG A 161 -3.01 1.47 3.10
N MET A 162 -2.20 0.63 3.73
CA MET A 162 -2.52 -0.14 4.94
C MET A 162 -3.85 -0.89 4.82
N LEU A 163 -4.13 -1.46 3.65
CA LEU A 163 -5.35 -2.27 3.46
C LEU A 163 -5.18 -3.67 4.07
N PRO A 164 -6.22 -4.26 4.68
CA PRO A 164 -7.54 -3.68 4.92
C PRO A 164 -7.62 -2.86 6.22
N TRP A 165 -8.69 -2.08 6.35
CA TRP A 165 -9.03 -1.32 7.55
C TRP A 165 -10.12 -2.03 8.34
N SER A 166 -9.86 -2.35 9.60
CA SER A 166 -10.92 -2.68 10.56
C SER A 166 -11.67 -1.41 10.93
N TYR A 167 -13.00 -1.48 11.02
CA TYR A 167 -13.80 -0.30 11.34
C TYR A 167 -14.93 -0.62 12.33
N LEU A 168 -15.14 0.32 13.24
CA LEU A 168 -16.05 0.19 14.36
C LEU A 168 -16.85 1.49 14.51
N ARG A 169 -18.19 1.39 14.54
CA ARG A 169 -19.11 2.54 14.72
C ARG A 169 -19.85 2.47 16.06
N GLY A 170 -19.81 3.53 16.88
CA GLY A 170 -20.54 3.62 18.15
C GLY A 170 -19.70 4.14 19.31
N ASP A 171 -20.32 4.20 20.49
CA ASP A 171 -19.92 5.14 21.55
C ASP A 171 -18.85 4.56 22.51
N GLU A 172 -18.88 3.25 22.78
CA GLU A 172 -17.91 2.53 23.61
C GLU A 172 -17.21 1.44 22.81
N LYS A 173 -15.96 1.68 22.43
CA LYS A 173 -15.16 0.72 21.66
C LYS A 173 -13.71 0.78 22.10
N ASN A 174 -13.16 -0.36 22.48
CA ASN A 174 -11.74 -0.50 22.83
C ASN A 174 -10.93 -1.03 21.63
N ILE A 175 -9.60 -1.06 21.77
CA ILE A 175 -8.70 -1.52 20.70
C ILE A 175 -8.78 -3.05 20.47
N ASP A 176 -9.15 -3.82 21.48
CA ASP A 176 -9.26 -5.28 21.36
C ASP A 176 -10.46 -5.69 20.49
N GLU A 177 -11.57 -4.96 20.62
CA GLU A 177 -12.76 -5.14 19.78
C GLU A 177 -12.49 -4.79 18.31
N ILE A 178 -11.60 -3.83 18.02
CA ILE A 178 -11.37 -3.42 16.64
C ILE A 178 -10.59 -4.48 15.86
N ALA A 179 -9.75 -5.27 16.52
CA ALA A 179 -9.04 -6.36 15.88
C ALA A 179 -10.00 -7.43 15.31
N ALA A 180 -11.17 -7.62 15.95
CA ALA A 180 -12.20 -8.57 15.52
C ALA A 180 -13.31 -7.92 14.64
N ALA A 181 -13.21 -6.62 14.35
CA ALA A 181 -14.25 -5.89 13.64
C ALA A 181 -14.30 -6.25 12.14
N PRO A 182 -15.44 -5.97 11.47
CA PRO A 182 -15.52 -6.04 10.02
C PRO A 182 -14.43 -5.19 9.38
N VAL A 183 -13.90 -5.69 8.26
CA VAL A 183 -12.86 -5.02 7.50
C VAL A 183 -13.40 -4.42 6.22
N THR A 184 -12.81 -3.31 5.79
CA THR A 184 -13.06 -2.68 4.50
C THR A 184 -11.74 -2.57 3.72
N TRP A 185 -11.83 -2.79 2.41
CA TRP A 185 -10.70 -2.62 1.49
C TRP A 185 -10.76 -1.25 0.77
N SER A 186 -11.32 -0.22 1.41
CA SER A 186 -11.56 1.07 0.74
C SER A 186 -10.29 1.85 0.48
N VAL A 187 -9.92 1.93 -0.81
CA VAL A 187 -8.82 2.77 -1.30
C VAL A 187 -9.15 4.25 -1.08
N GLU A 188 -10.43 4.62 -1.23
CA GLU A 188 -10.93 5.98 -1.03
C GLU A 188 -10.81 6.43 0.44
N LEU A 189 -11.06 5.52 1.39
CA LEU A 189 -10.82 5.78 2.81
C LEU A 189 -9.33 6.07 3.05
N ALA A 190 -8.46 5.23 2.51
CA ALA A 190 -7.02 5.42 2.66
C ALA A 190 -6.52 6.72 1.98
N ASP A 191 -7.05 7.08 0.80
CA ASP A 191 -6.81 8.37 0.16
C ASP A 191 -7.29 9.55 1.03
N ALA A 192 -8.45 9.42 1.68
CA ALA A 192 -9.00 10.46 2.52
C ALA A 192 -8.15 10.67 3.79
N ILE A 193 -7.65 9.59 4.41
CA ILE A 193 -6.71 9.64 5.53
C ILE A 193 -5.42 10.36 5.10
N ALA A 194 -4.84 9.95 3.96
CA ALA A 194 -3.64 10.58 3.41
C ALA A 194 -3.79 12.08 3.14
N GLY A 195 -5.02 12.52 2.79
CA GLY A 195 -5.34 13.92 2.56
C GLY A 195 -5.35 14.79 3.82
N LEU A 196 -5.44 14.19 5.01
CA LEU A 196 -5.35 14.90 6.28
C LEU A 196 -3.91 15.04 6.79
N LEU A 197 -3.05 14.11 6.40
CA LEU A 197 -1.68 14.04 6.87
C LEU A 197 -0.80 15.01 6.08
N PRO A 198 0.29 15.54 6.64
CA PRO A 198 1.22 16.44 5.93
C PRO A 198 2.10 15.68 4.94
N VAL A 199 2.51 16.35 3.86
CA VAL A 199 3.49 15.80 2.90
C VAL A 199 4.84 15.65 3.58
N GLY A 200 5.48 14.49 3.40
CA GLY A 200 6.81 14.19 3.93
C GLY A 200 6.82 13.49 5.29
N GLU A 201 5.67 13.39 5.98
CA GLU A 201 5.59 12.58 7.20
C GLU A 201 5.56 11.08 6.87
N ARG A 202 6.20 10.27 7.71
CA ARG A 202 6.30 8.83 7.49
C ARG A 202 4.94 8.15 7.52
N THR A 203 4.00 8.63 8.34
CA THR A 203 2.62 8.15 8.32
C THR A 203 2.00 8.33 6.94
N ARG A 204 2.21 9.47 6.27
CA ARG A 204 1.61 9.74 4.96
C ARG A 204 2.24 8.89 3.86
N ASP A 205 3.53 8.60 3.94
CA ASP A 205 4.24 7.82 2.92
C ASP A 205 3.65 6.41 2.73
N ARG A 206 3.04 5.83 3.77
CA ARG A 206 2.32 4.54 3.69
C ARG A 206 1.14 4.54 2.73
N PHE A 207 0.61 5.72 2.42
CA PHE A 207 -0.52 5.90 1.51
C PHE A 207 -0.09 6.30 0.09
N SER A 208 1.20 6.38 -0.16
CA SER A 208 1.74 6.85 -1.44
C SER A 208 1.54 5.84 -2.57
N ASP A 209 0.98 6.32 -3.68
CA ASP A 209 0.96 5.59 -4.96
C ASP A 209 2.37 5.19 -5.41
N ALA A 210 3.37 6.03 -5.12
CA ALA A 210 4.73 5.82 -5.58
C ALA A 210 5.32 4.52 -5.01
N TRP A 211 4.91 4.15 -3.78
CA TRP A 211 5.37 2.92 -3.17
C TRP A 211 4.83 1.69 -3.92
N LEU A 212 3.52 1.60 -4.16
CA LEU A 212 2.91 0.52 -4.96
C LEU A 212 3.57 0.43 -6.33
N ILE A 213 3.70 1.55 -7.05
CA ILE A 213 4.25 1.57 -8.40
C ILE A 213 5.70 1.08 -8.41
N ASN A 214 6.52 1.52 -7.45
CA ASN A 214 7.90 1.06 -7.33
C ASN A 214 7.95 -0.44 -7.05
N GLN A 215 7.10 -0.96 -6.16
CA GLN A 215 7.03 -2.39 -5.84
C GLN A 215 6.61 -3.21 -7.07
N LEU A 216 5.56 -2.80 -7.79
CA LEU A 216 5.12 -3.49 -9.01
C LEU A 216 6.18 -3.45 -10.11
N ALA A 217 6.94 -2.36 -10.23
CA ALA A 217 8.05 -2.26 -11.17
C ALA A 217 9.20 -3.24 -10.82
N GLN A 218 9.42 -3.53 -9.54
CA GLN A 218 10.39 -4.55 -9.10
C GLN A 218 9.84 -5.96 -9.28
N GLU A 219 8.58 -6.22 -8.92
CA GLU A 219 7.95 -7.53 -9.05
C GLU A 219 7.87 -7.97 -10.52
N VAL A 220 7.46 -7.06 -11.41
CA VAL A 220 7.42 -7.38 -12.84
C VAL A 220 8.82 -7.66 -13.38
N HIS A 221 9.87 -7.03 -12.85
CA HIS A 221 11.24 -7.40 -13.22
C HIS A 221 11.58 -8.83 -12.77
N LEU A 222 11.33 -9.16 -11.50
CA LEU A 222 11.61 -10.49 -10.92
C LEU A 222 10.93 -11.63 -11.67
N GLN A 223 9.65 -11.47 -12.02
CA GLN A 223 8.86 -12.48 -12.73
C GLN A 223 9.36 -12.80 -14.17
N HIS A 224 10.39 -12.10 -14.65
CA HIS A 224 10.90 -12.22 -16.01
C HIS A 224 12.37 -12.65 -16.07
N MET A 225 13.05 -12.74 -14.93
CA MET A 225 14.42 -13.28 -14.91
C MET A 225 14.43 -14.71 -15.50
N ASP A 226 13.42 -15.53 -15.20
CA ASP A 226 13.30 -16.90 -15.73
C ASP A 226 13.17 -16.96 -17.27
N ALA A 227 12.56 -15.94 -17.90
CA ALA A 227 12.43 -15.89 -19.35
C ALA A 227 13.77 -15.58 -20.05
N CYS A 228 14.68 -14.94 -19.33
CA CYS A 228 16.02 -14.59 -19.79
C CYS A 228 17.05 -15.67 -19.47
N PHE A 229 16.77 -16.55 -18.52
CA PHE A 229 17.54 -17.76 -18.24
C PHE A 229 16.72 -19.00 -18.56
N PRO A 230 16.53 -19.36 -19.85
CA PRO A 230 15.92 -20.63 -20.18
C PRO A 230 16.80 -21.73 -19.58
N SER A 231 16.31 -22.39 -18.53
CA SER A 231 16.91 -23.60 -17.98
C SER A 231 17.30 -24.49 -19.15
N GLN A 232 18.58 -24.85 -19.26
CA GLN A 232 19.09 -25.72 -20.33
C GLN A 232 18.16 -26.93 -20.43
N LYS A 233 17.30 -26.96 -21.47
CA LYS A 233 16.52 -28.15 -21.76
C LYS A 233 17.54 -29.24 -21.98
N LYS A 234 17.60 -30.20 -21.06
CA LYS A 234 18.45 -31.38 -21.16
C LYS A 234 18.26 -31.94 -22.57
N PRO A 235 19.31 -32.06 -23.41
CA PRO A 235 19.14 -32.67 -24.71
C PRO A 235 18.56 -34.07 -24.50
N PRO A 236 17.62 -34.52 -25.35
CA PRO A 236 17.13 -35.90 -25.26
C PRO A 236 18.35 -36.83 -25.30
N PRO A 237 18.38 -37.91 -24.49
CA PRO A 237 19.51 -38.81 -24.46
C PRO A 237 19.78 -39.26 -25.89
N SER A 238 20.96 -38.91 -26.41
CA SER A 238 21.46 -39.43 -27.66
C SER A 238 21.48 -40.95 -27.53
N GLY A 239 20.58 -41.62 -28.25
CA GLY A 239 20.58 -43.06 -28.36
C GLY A 239 21.91 -43.51 -28.96
N SER A 240 22.84 -43.87 -28.09
CA SER A 240 24.08 -44.57 -28.44
C SER A 240 23.70 -45.89 -29.10
N GLY A 241 24.36 -46.17 -30.22
CA GLY A 241 24.00 -47.21 -31.16
C GLY A 241 23.98 -48.62 -30.58
N VAL A 242 23.13 -49.44 -31.18
CA VAL A 242 23.33 -50.88 -31.24
C VAL A 242 23.95 -51.17 -32.60
N SER A 243 25.26 -51.41 -32.59
CA SER A 243 25.93 -52.22 -33.60
C SER A 243 25.27 -53.60 -33.61
N ALA A 244 24.78 -54.03 -34.77
CA ALA A 244 24.60 -55.44 -35.07
C ALA A 244 25.47 -55.75 -36.28
N VAL A 245 26.64 -56.36 -36.01
CA VAL A 245 27.39 -57.19 -36.95
C VAL A 245 27.33 -58.60 -36.39
N GLN A 246 26.44 -59.41 -36.94
CA GLN A 246 26.63 -60.79 -37.42
C GLN A 246 25.27 -61.41 -37.74
#